data_AF-A0A2N2GZA7-F1
#
_entry.id   AF-A0A2N2GZA7-F1
#
_cell.length_a   1.000
_cell.length_b   1.000
_cell.length_c   1.000
_cell.angle_alpha   90.00
_cell.angle_beta   90.00
_cell.angle_gamma   90.00
#
_symmetry.space_group_name_H-M   'P 1'
#
loop_
_entity.id
_entity.type
_entity.pdbx_description
1 polymer ?
#
loop_
_entity_poly.entity_id
_entity_poly.type
_entity_poly.pdbx_seq_one_letter_code
_entity_poly.pdbx_strand_id
1 'polypeptide(L)'
;MEDLIAFAFRFVAYMAFGLCMEMLVAIDGIERLIGTKIPRRVPRRYLEGFVSAYMIPLHGLGILFLFEPGAILIAPMPLPLRFVVYAAGITACEIGWGFLLDKTLGFFPWDYYSLSKWRIGKRGYSLWTLVPMWGIAGLMLERYSSLMQHLSPHVVSYYGF
;
A
#
# COMPACT_ATOMS: atom_id res chain seq x y z
N MET A 1 15.59 -20.08 -12.16
CA MET A 1 15.78 -20.08 -10.68
C MET A 1 16.15 -18.69 -10.21
N GLU A 2 17.04 -18.01 -10.94
CA GLU A 2 17.36 -16.58 -10.82
C GLU A 2 16.12 -15.67 -10.70
N ASP A 3 15.19 -15.76 -11.66
CA ASP A 3 13.96 -14.95 -11.65
C ASP A 3 13.11 -15.18 -10.39
N LEU A 4 13.03 -16.42 -9.91
CA LEU A 4 12.25 -16.75 -8.72
C LEU A 4 12.87 -16.12 -7.46
N ILE A 5 14.19 -16.15 -7.34
CA ILE A 5 14.92 -15.53 -6.22
C ILE A 5 14.73 -14.00 -6.27
N ALA A 6 14.86 -13.41 -7.45
CA ALA A 6 14.62 -11.98 -7.67
C ALA A 6 13.19 -11.56 -7.30
N PHE A 7 12.17 -12.32 -7.74
CA PHE A 7 10.78 -12.05 -7.40
C PHE A 7 10.49 -12.25 -5.91
N ALA A 8 11.01 -13.31 -5.30
CA ALA A 8 10.82 -13.58 -3.88
C ALA A 8 11.44 -12.48 -3.01
N PHE A 9 12.66 -12.04 -3.33
CA PHE A 9 13.31 -10.94 -2.64
C PHE A 9 12.47 -9.66 -2.70
N ARG A 10 12.04 -9.26 -3.89
CA ARG A 10 11.23 -8.04 -4.07
C ARG A 10 9.86 -8.15 -3.41
N PHE A 11 9.20 -9.30 -3.51
CA PHE A 11 7.95 -9.58 -2.81
C PHE A 11 8.08 -9.37 -1.30
N VAL A 12 9.10 -9.97 -0.68
CA VAL A 12 9.34 -9.84 0.77
C VAL A 12 9.64 -8.38 1.13
N ALA A 13 10.47 -7.70 0.35
CA ALA A 13 10.81 -6.29 0.57
C ALA A 13 9.56 -5.39 0.51
N TYR A 14 8.74 -5.54 -0.53
CA TYR A 14 7.50 -4.77 -0.70
C TYR A 14 6.47 -5.05 0.38
N MET A 15 6.26 -6.32 0.72
CA MET A 15 5.39 -6.72 1.83
C MET A 15 5.86 -6.08 3.15
N ALA A 16 7.15 -6.22 3.49
CA ALA A 16 7.70 -5.68 4.73
C ALA A 16 7.58 -4.16 4.77
N PHE A 17 7.93 -3.48 3.68
CA PHE A 17 7.81 -2.03 3.57
C PHE A 17 6.36 -1.56 3.73
N GLY A 18 5.42 -2.18 3.01
CA GLY A 18 3.99 -1.83 3.07
C GLY A 18 3.41 -1.98 4.48
N LEU A 19 3.66 -3.12 5.13
CA LEU A 19 3.19 -3.36 6.51
C LEU A 19 3.81 -2.39 7.52
N CYS A 20 5.10 -2.07 7.38
CA CYS A 20 5.75 -1.07 8.23
C CYS A 20 5.13 0.31 8.06
N MET A 21 4.91 0.76 6.81
CA MET A 21 4.30 2.06 6.54
C MET A 21 2.87 2.14 7.06
N GLU A 22 2.10 1.07 6.89
CA GLU A 22 0.74 0.97 7.40
C GLU A 22 0.69 1.06 8.92
N MET A 23 1.58 0.35 9.61
CA MET A 23 1.72 0.44 11.06
C MET A 23 2.04 1.87 11.52
N LEU A 24 3.00 2.54 10.87
CA LEU A 24 3.36 3.93 11.20
C LEU A 24 2.18 4.88 11.00
N VAL A 25 1.44 4.75 9.90
CA VAL A 25 0.25 5.56 9.63
C VAL A 25 -0.86 5.24 10.62
N ALA A 26 -1.10 3.97 10.97
CA ALA A 26 -2.13 3.56 11.92
C ALA A 26 -1.92 4.11 13.34
N ILE A 27 -0.66 4.30 13.75
CA ILE A 27 -0.31 4.79 15.09
C ILE A 27 -0.55 6.30 15.23
N ASP A 28 -0.23 7.10 14.22
CA ASP A 28 -0.25 8.57 14.33
C ASP A 28 -1.01 9.32 13.24
N GLY A 29 -1.02 8.80 12.01
CA GLY A 29 -1.59 9.49 10.85
C GLY A 29 -3.09 9.25 10.67
N ILE A 30 -3.58 8.04 10.97
CA ILE A 30 -4.86 7.56 10.47
C ILE A 30 -6.06 8.33 11.05
N GLU A 31 -6.03 8.67 12.35
CA GLU A 31 -7.08 9.46 13.00
C GLU A 31 -7.13 10.89 12.43
N ARG A 32 -5.98 11.44 12.00
CA ARG A 32 -5.92 12.76 11.34
C ARG A 32 -6.51 12.70 9.94
N LEU A 33 -6.22 11.63 9.19
CA LEU A 33 -6.74 11.41 7.84
C LEU A 33 -8.25 11.17 7.84
N ILE A 34 -8.76 10.41 8.80
CA ILE A 34 -10.19 10.13 8.96
C ILE A 34 -10.92 11.34 9.55
N GLY A 35 -10.25 12.13 10.39
CA GLY A 35 -10.83 13.27 11.09
C GLY A 35 -11.76 12.87 12.23
N THR A 36 -11.68 11.62 12.71
CA THR A 36 -12.36 11.15 13.91
C THR A 36 -11.46 10.20 14.70
N LYS A 37 -11.73 10.07 15.99
CA LYS A 37 -11.04 9.11 16.85
C LYS A 37 -11.53 7.71 16.55
N ILE A 38 -10.59 6.78 16.33
CA ILE A 38 -10.91 5.37 16.17
C ILE A 38 -10.96 4.74 17.57
N PRO A 39 -12.00 3.95 17.90
CA PRO A 39 -12.02 3.19 19.15
C PRO A 39 -10.89 2.16 19.15
N ARG A 40 -9.96 2.27 20.11
CA ARG A 40 -8.83 1.36 20.30
C ARG A 40 -9.12 0.38 21.43
N ARG A 41 -8.57 -0.84 21.36
CA ARG A 41 -8.74 -1.84 22.43
C ARG A 41 -7.78 -1.58 23.57
N VAL A 42 -6.60 -1.05 23.27
CA VAL A 42 -5.58 -0.73 24.28
C VAL A 42 -5.19 0.76 24.26
N PRO A 43 -4.63 1.29 25.36
CA PRO A 43 -4.11 2.65 25.40
C PRO A 43 -3.08 2.93 24.31
N ARG A 44 -3.08 4.15 23.75
CA ARG A 44 -2.22 4.58 22.63
C ARG A 44 -0.72 4.32 22.84
N ARG A 45 -0.23 4.34 24.09
CA ARG A 45 1.17 4.06 24.44
C ARG A 45 1.65 2.65 24.05
N TYR A 46 0.73 1.71 23.82
CA TYR A 46 1.05 0.37 23.35
C TYR A 46 1.19 0.29 21.82
N LEU A 47 1.05 1.42 21.11
CA LEU A 47 1.24 1.52 19.67
C LEU A 47 0.41 0.50 18.87
N GLU A 48 -0.84 0.26 19.31
CA GLU A 48 -1.78 -0.59 18.58
C GLU A 48 -2.00 -0.01 17.17
N GLY A 49 -1.54 -0.73 16.16
CA GLY A 49 -1.81 -0.44 14.75
C GLY A 49 -2.92 -1.35 14.23
N PHE A 50 -3.74 -0.83 13.33
CA PHE A 50 -4.67 -1.64 12.55
C PHE A 50 -3.91 -2.14 11.33
N VAL A 51 -3.34 -3.33 11.41
CA VAL A 51 -2.64 -3.98 10.31
C VAL A 51 -3.19 -5.38 10.14
N SER A 52 -3.47 -5.78 8.91
CA SER A 52 -4.05 -7.08 8.59
C SER A 52 -3.15 -7.91 7.70
N ALA A 53 -3.04 -9.20 8.00
CA ALA A 53 -2.34 -10.15 7.14
C ALA A 53 -2.97 -10.23 5.73
N TYR A 54 -4.26 -9.89 5.58
CA TYR A 54 -4.94 -9.81 4.28
C TYR A 54 -4.44 -8.67 3.38
N MET A 55 -3.54 -7.82 3.87
CA MET A 55 -2.85 -6.80 3.08
C MET A 55 -1.51 -7.27 2.54
N ILE A 56 -1.03 -8.46 2.94
CA ILE A 56 0.18 -9.06 2.38
C ILE A 56 0.08 -9.24 0.86
N PRO A 57 -1.01 -9.79 0.28
CA PRO A 57 -1.14 -9.89 -1.16
C PRO A 57 -1.16 -8.52 -1.85
N LEU A 58 -1.81 -7.53 -1.23
CA LEU A 58 -1.89 -6.17 -1.77
C LEU A 58 -0.50 -5.48 -1.80
N HIS A 59 0.23 -5.52 -0.69
CA HIS A 59 1.56 -4.90 -0.58
C HIS A 59 2.63 -5.68 -1.34
N GLY A 60 2.61 -7.00 -1.29
CA GLY A 60 3.60 -7.84 -1.97
C GLY A 60 3.29 -8.01 -3.46
N LEU A 61 2.21 -8.72 -3.78
CA LEU A 61 1.87 -9.06 -5.17
C LEU A 61 1.34 -7.84 -5.93
N GLY A 62 0.57 -6.98 -5.28
CA GLY A 62 0.07 -5.75 -5.91
C GLY A 62 1.21 -4.83 -6.32
N ILE A 63 2.22 -4.65 -5.47
CA ILE A 63 3.38 -3.84 -5.87
C ILE A 63 4.16 -4.55 -6.99
N LEU A 64 4.43 -5.85 -6.85
CA LEU A 64 5.25 -6.60 -7.80
C LEU A 64 4.64 -6.67 -9.21
N PHE A 65 3.33 -6.93 -9.32
CA PHE A 65 2.70 -7.22 -10.61
C PHE A 65 1.86 -6.09 -11.19
N LEU A 66 1.43 -5.11 -10.38
CA LEU A 66 0.67 -3.95 -10.86
C LEU A 66 1.52 -2.68 -10.80
N PHE A 67 2.12 -2.40 -9.64
CA PHE A 67 2.82 -1.14 -9.43
C PHE A 67 4.14 -1.06 -10.21
N GLU A 68 5.02 -2.06 -10.13
CA GLU A 68 6.30 -2.06 -10.86
C GLU A 68 6.14 -1.80 -12.37
N PRO A 69 5.34 -2.60 -13.12
CA PRO A 69 5.17 -2.35 -14.54
C PRO A 69 4.45 -1.01 -14.80
N GLY A 70 3.48 -0.64 -13.97
CA GLY A 70 2.79 0.64 -14.06
C GLY A 70 3.73 1.83 -13.90
N ALA A 71 4.65 1.76 -12.94
CA ALA A 71 5.66 2.78 -12.66
C ALA A 71 6.62 2.97 -13.82
N ILE A 72 7.05 1.89 -14.48
CA ILE A 72 7.88 1.94 -15.69
C ILE A 72 7.13 2.63 -16.84
N LEU A 73 5.85 2.29 -17.04
CA LEU A 73 5.03 2.86 -18.12
C LEU A 73 4.81 4.37 -17.97
N ILE A 74 4.69 4.87 -16.74
CA ILE A 74 4.44 6.29 -16.47
C ILE A 74 5.70 7.09 -16.12
N ALA A 75 6.86 6.44 -16.00
CA ALA A 75 8.13 7.09 -15.72
C ALA A 75 8.47 8.28 -16.66
N PRO A 76 8.16 8.24 -17.98
CA PRO A 76 8.40 9.35 -18.88
C PRO A 76 7.52 10.59 -18.62
N MET A 77 6.44 10.44 -17.87
CA MET A 77 5.50 11.53 -17.60
C MET A 77 6.09 12.55 -16.60
N PRO A 78 5.70 13.83 -16.68
CA PRO A 78 6.12 14.83 -15.70
C PRO A 78 5.59 14.50 -14.31
N LEU A 79 6.32 14.94 -13.27
CA LEU A 79 6.04 14.62 -11.87
C LEU A 79 4.58 14.86 -11.43
N PRO A 80 3.91 15.97 -11.80
CA PRO A 80 2.51 16.19 -11.40
C PRO A 80 1.54 15.17 -12.00
N LEU A 81 1.80 14.72 -13.24
CA LEU A 81 0.94 13.73 -13.88
C LEU A 81 1.11 12.36 -13.21
N ARG A 82 2.35 12.00 -12.88
CA ARG A 82 2.63 10.77 -12.13
C ARG A 82 1.96 10.77 -10.76
N PHE A 83 2.00 11.90 -10.05
CA PHE A 83 1.28 12.06 -8.78
C PHE A 83 -0.21 11.75 -8.94
N VAL A 84 -0.87 12.31 -9.97
CA VAL A 84 -2.30 12.08 -10.23
C VAL A 84 -2.56 10.63 -10.59
N VAL A 85 -1.73 10.03 -11.44
CA VAL A 85 -1.87 8.61 -11.83
C VAL A 85 -1.71 7.70 -10.61
N TYR A 86 -0.72 7.95 -9.75
CA TYR A 86 -0.54 7.18 -8.52
C TYR A 86 -1.70 7.37 -7.54
N ALA A 87 -2.14 8.60 -7.32
CA ALA A 87 -3.28 8.91 -6.47
C ALA A 87 -4.53 8.15 -6.92
N ALA A 88 -4.86 8.21 -8.22
CA ALA A 88 -6.02 7.53 -8.78
C ALA A 88 -5.86 6.00 -8.80
N GLY A 89 -4.70 5.50 -9.28
CA GLY A 89 -4.43 4.09 -9.47
C GLY A 89 -4.38 3.31 -8.15
N ILE A 90 -3.67 3.83 -7.14
CA ILE A 90 -3.60 3.19 -5.83
C ILE A 90 -4.96 3.26 -5.13
N THR A 91 -5.67 4.38 -5.21
CA THR A 91 -7.05 4.48 -4.69
C THR A 91 -7.97 3.44 -5.35
N ALA A 92 -7.87 3.26 -6.66
CA ALA A 92 -8.67 2.25 -7.37
C ALA A 92 -8.31 0.82 -6.94
N CYS A 93 -7.02 0.53 -6.73
CA CYS A 93 -6.56 -0.77 -6.22
C CYS A 93 -7.04 -1.01 -4.79
N GLU A 94 -6.99 0.01 -3.93
CA GLU A 94 -7.51 -0.05 -2.56
C GLU A 94 -9.01 -0.36 -2.57
N ILE A 95 -9.80 0.38 -3.36
CA ILE A 95 -11.25 0.14 -3.49
C ILE A 95 -11.52 -1.27 -4.02
N GLY A 96 -10.78 -1.69 -5.05
CA GLY A 96 -10.93 -3.01 -5.67
C GLY A 96 -10.61 -4.16 -4.69
N TRP A 97 -9.52 -4.04 -3.93
CA TRP A 97 -9.14 -5.02 -2.92
C TRP A 97 -10.12 -5.06 -1.76
N GLY A 98 -10.53 -3.89 -1.25
CA GLY A 98 -11.53 -3.78 -0.20
C GLY A 98 -12.87 -4.40 -0.61
N PHE A 99 -13.30 -4.17 -1.84
CA PHE A 99 -14.50 -4.80 -2.40
C PHE A 99 -14.37 -6.32 -2.55
N LEU A 100 -13.21 -6.80 -3.03
CA LEU A 100 -12.95 -8.23 -3.16
C LEU A 100 -13.01 -8.93 -1.80
N LEU A 101 -12.36 -8.36 -0.77
CA LEU A 101 -12.37 -8.91 0.58
C LEU A 101 -13.76 -8.85 1.22
N ASP A 102 -14.49 -7.73 1.10
CA ASP A 102 -15.86 -7.63 1.62
C ASP A 102 -16.79 -8.68 0.99
N LYS A 103 -16.62 -8.97 -0.31
CA LYS A 103 -17.44 -9.97 -0.99
C LYS A 103 -17.03 -11.42 -0.68
N THR A 104 -15.75 -11.70 -0.46
CA THR A 104 -15.23 -13.07 -0.27
C THR A 104 -15.15 -13.49 1.19
N LEU A 105 -14.77 -12.58 2.08
CA LEU A 105 -14.57 -12.82 3.51
C LEU A 105 -15.62 -12.13 4.39
N GLY A 106 -16.41 -11.20 3.83
CA GLY A 106 -17.40 -10.43 4.59
C GLY A 106 -16.81 -9.27 5.40
N PHE A 107 -15.51 -8.98 5.26
CA PHE A 107 -14.84 -7.87 5.92
C PHE A 107 -13.63 -7.38 5.10
N PHE A 108 -13.15 -6.17 5.39
CA PHE A 108 -11.89 -5.65 4.85
C PHE A 108 -11.07 -4.94 5.95
N PRO A 109 -9.74 -4.86 5.83
CA PRO A 109 -8.84 -4.46 6.93
C PRO A 109 -9.02 -3.04 7.48
N TRP A 110 -9.52 -2.13 6.66
CA TRP A 110 -9.68 -0.71 6.99
C TRP A 110 -11.16 -0.29 7.11
N ASP A 111 -11.99 -1.19 7.62
CA ASP A 111 -13.44 -0.99 7.83
C ASP A 111 -13.78 0.24 8.69
N TYR A 112 -12.87 0.67 9.55
CA TYR A 112 -12.95 1.90 10.33
C TYR A 112 -13.02 3.18 9.49
N TYR A 113 -12.70 3.15 8.19
CA TYR A 113 -12.96 4.26 7.26
C TYR A 113 -14.45 4.62 7.14
N SER A 114 -15.34 3.65 7.41
CA SER A 114 -16.77 3.89 7.49
C SER A 114 -17.15 4.96 8.52
N LEU A 115 -16.31 5.20 9.54
CA LEU A 115 -16.51 6.23 10.57
C LEU A 115 -16.22 7.65 10.08
N SER A 116 -15.50 7.82 8.96
CA SER A 116 -15.17 9.14 8.42
C SER A 116 -16.31 9.75 7.61
N LYS A 117 -16.45 11.07 7.71
CA LYS A 117 -17.29 11.87 6.80
C LYS A 117 -16.70 11.98 5.38
N TRP A 118 -15.40 11.69 5.23
CA TRP A 118 -14.66 11.79 3.96
C TRP A 118 -14.58 10.47 3.18
N ARG A 119 -15.38 9.48 3.59
CA ARG A 119 -15.41 8.15 2.97
C ARG A 119 -15.88 8.19 1.51
N ILE A 120 -15.26 7.35 0.70
CA ILE A 120 -15.65 7.11 -0.69
C ILE A 120 -16.70 6.00 -0.69
N GLY A 121 -17.91 6.34 -1.14
CA GLY A 121 -19.06 5.43 -1.16
C GLY A 121 -19.72 5.22 0.21
N LYS A 122 -20.71 4.32 0.26
CA LYS A 122 -21.47 4.04 1.51
C LYS A 122 -20.69 3.18 2.50
N ARG A 123 -19.94 2.19 2.00
CA ARG A 123 -19.13 1.26 2.79
C ARG A 123 -17.78 1.85 3.24
N GLY A 124 -17.28 2.87 2.53
CA GLY A 124 -16.00 3.52 2.86
C GLY A 124 -14.79 2.67 2.51
N TYR A 125 -14.72 2.16 1.28
CA TYR A 125 -13.57 1.37 0.82
C TYR A 125 -12.28 2.18 0.66
N SER A 126 -12.38 3.51 0.64
CA SER A 126 -11.25 4.45 0.66
C SER A 126 -11.73 5.81 1.19
N LEU A 127 -10.83 6.79 1.31
CA LEU A 127 -11.08 8.13 1.83
C LEU A 127 -10.59 9.20 0.85
N TRP A 128 -11.36 10.27 0.67
CA TRP A 128 -10.95 11.42 -0.15
C TRP A 128 -9.68 12.10 0.38
N THR A 129 -9.48 12.10 1.70
CA THR A 129 -8.27 12.63 2.34
C THR A 129 -7.04 11.76 2.12
N LEU A 130 -7.23 10.48 1.78
CA LEU A 130 -6.15 9.53 1.52
C LEU A 130 -5.69 9.56 0.06
N VAL A 131 -6.55 9.95 -0.88
CA VAL A 131 -6.20 10.12 -2.31
C VAL A 131 -4.92 10.93 -2.53
N PRO A 132 -4.73 12.15 -1.98
CA PRO A 132 -3.48 12.89 -2.15
C PRO A 132 -2.30 12.19 -1.46
N MET A 133 -2.52 11.50 -0.33
CA MET A 133 -1.49 10.71 0.33
C MET A 133 -1.02 9.54 -0.54
N TRP A 134 -1.93 8.92 -1.29
CA TRP A 134 -1.58 7.88 -2.26
C TRP A 134 -0.74 8.41 -3.41
N GLY A 135 -0.95 9.65 -3.85
CA GLY A 135 -0.06 10.30 -4.82
C GLY A 135 1.38 10.43 -4.30
N ILE A 136 1.54 10.88 -3.04
CA ILE A 136 2.85 10.98 -2.38
C ILE A 136 3.48 9.60 -2.21
N ALA A 137 2.70 8.65 -1.68
CA ALA A 137 3.15 7.27 -1.45
C ALA A 137 3.58 6.60 -2.75
N GLY A 138 2.86 6.80 -3.86
CA GLY A 138 3.24 6.28 -5.17
C GLY A 138 4.56 6.86 -5.68
N LEU A 139 4.81 8.17 -5.51
CA LEU A 139 6.11 8.75 -5.86
C LEU A 139 7.26 8.17 -5.01
N MET A 140 7.01 7.92 -3.72
CA MET A 140 7.99 7.27 -2.83
C MET A 140 8.21 5.80 -3.24
N LEU A 141 7.13 5.06 -3.48
CA LEU A 141 7.17 3.67 -3.90
C LEU A 141 7.86 3.48 -5.25
N GLU A 142 7.77 4.45 -6.16
CA GLU A 142 8.50 4.39 -7.42
C GLU A 142 10.02 4.37 -7.19
N ARG A 143 10.51 5.25 -6.31
CA ARG A 143 11.93 5.29 -5.93
C ARG A 143 12.33 4.03 -5.19
N TYR A 144 11.51 3.58 -4.25
CA TYR A 144 11.76 2.35 -3.50
C TYR A 144 11.79 1.12 -4.41
N SER A 145 10.85 1.01 -5.34
CA SER A 145 10.80 -0.08 -6.32
C SER A 145 12.00 -0.06 -7.26
N SER A 146 12.42 1.10 -7.74
CA SER A 146 13.63 1.23 -8.55
C SER A 146 14.87 0.76 -7.79
N LEU A 147 14.97 1.06 -6.49
CA LEU A 147 16.04 0.56 -5.63
C LEU A 147 15.97 -0.98 -5.49
N MET A 148 14.79 -1.55 -5.26
CA MET A 148 14.63 -3.00 -5.12
C MET A 148 14.96 -3.73 -6.43
N GLN A 149 14.57 -3.17 -7.58
CA GLN A 149 14.93 -3.67 -8.90
C GLN A 149 16.45 -3.60 -9.13
N HIS A 150 17.10 -2.52 -8.69
CA HIS A 150 18.56 -2.39 -8.78
C HIS A 150 19.31 -3.39 -7.88
N LEU A 151 18.80 -3.68 -6.68
CA LEU A 151 19.43 -4.62 -5.75
C LEU A 151 19.18 -6.09 -6.12
N SER A 152 18.09 -6.38 -6.83
CA SER A 152 17.67 -7.75 -7.11
C SER A 152 18.75 -8.61 -7.79
N PRO A 153 19.51 -8.15 -8.81
CA PRO A 153 20.58 -8.93 -9.43
C PRO A 153 21.73 -9.25 -8.47
N HIS A 154 22.05 -8.34 -7.54
CA HIS A 154 23.11 -8.57 -6.55
C HIS A 154 22.73 -9.67 -5.55
N VAL A 155 21.44 -9.74 -5.19
CA VAL A 155 20.92 -10.82 -4.34
C VAL A 155 20.99 -12.15 -5.07
N VAL A 156 20.63 -12.20 -6.35
CA VAL A 156 20.72 -13.41 -7.18
C VAL A 156 22.17 -13.91 -7.24
N SER A 157 23.11 -13.00 -7.53
CA SER A 157 24.55 -13.30 -7.58
C SER A 157 25.10 -13.83 -6.26
N TYR A 158 24.64 -13.32 -5.11
CA TYR A 158 25.06 -13.81 -3.79
C TYR A 158 24.74 -15.30 -3.58
N TYR A 159 23.62 -15.78 -4.14
CA TYR A 159 23.24 -17.20 -4.06
C TYR A 159 23.94 -18.09 -5.09
N GLY A 160 24.86 -17.55 -5.89
CA GLY A 160 25.65 -18.31 -6.87
C GLY A 160 24.90 -18.65 -8.15
N PHE A 161 23.86 -17.87 -8.47
CA PHE A 161 23.15 -17.92 -9.75
C PHE A 161 23.50 -16.72 -10.61
#